data_AF-A0A9E5BZJ3-F1
#
_entry.id   AF-A0A9E5BZJ3-F1
#
_cell.length_a   1.000
_cell.length_b   1.000
_cell.length_c   1.000
_cell.angle_alpha   90.00
_cell.angle_beta   90.00
_cell.angle_gamma   90.00
#
_symmetry.space_group_name_H-M   'P 1'
#
loop_
_entity.id
_entity.type
_entity.pdbx_description
1 polymer ?
#
loop_
_entity_poly.entity_id
_entity_poly.type
_entity_poly.pdbx_seq_one_letter_code
_entity_poly.pdbx_strand_id
1 'polypeptide(L)'
;ERQPSFLFQDSLLITGEVDRTTEFETGFPVHQALRGGEWQPDPLILDDQALIANVRDKGLVILTGCGHSGIVNIVRYAKKLTGVDKIYAVLGGFHLSGPVFEPIIPATCEALAAFAPEVVVPAHCTGWRAVHALAATLPDAFIQNSVGTRFEL
;
A
#
# COMPACT_ATOMS: atom_id res chain seq x y z
N GLU A 1 3.92 -17.10 3.79
CA GLU A 1 3.88 -17.87 2.52
C GLU A 1 3.96 -16.89 1.36
N ARG A 2 4.54 -17.29 0.21
CA ARG A 2 4.65 -16.39 -0.96
C ARG A 2 3.35 -16.26 -1.75
N GLN A 3 2.46 -17.24 -1.63
CA GLN A 3 1.17 -17.24 -2.32
C GLN A 3 0.12 -16.44 -1.54
N PRO A 4 -0.88 -15.87 -2.23
CA PRO A 4 -2.04 -15.31 -1.56
C PRO A 4 -2.76 -16.37 -0.73
N SER A 5 -3.32 -15.97 0.40
CA SER A 5 -4.07 -16.87 1.27
C SER A 5 -5.24 -16.16 1.96
N PHE A 6 -6.27 -16.95 2.28
CA PHE A 6 -7.45 -16.46 2.96
C PHE A 6 -7.38 -16.69 4.47
N LEU A 7 -7.90 -15.72 5.22
CA LEU A 7 -8.08 -15.77 6.66
C LEU A 7 -9.57 -15.62 7.01
N PHE A 8 -9.96 -16.10 8.18
CA PHE A 8 -11.30 -15.95 8.76
C PHE A 8 -12.43 -16.36 7.79
N GLN A 9 -12.43 -17.63 7.36
CA GLN A 9 -13.45 -18.17 6.45
C GLN A 9 -13.62 -17.31 5.19
N ASP A 10 -12.49 -17.04 4.53
CA ASP A 10 -12.42 -16.27 3.28
C ASP A 10 -12.89 -14.81 3.37
N SER A 11 -13.01 -14.28 4.60
CA SER A 11 -13.41 -12.88 4.81
C SER A 11 -12.28 -11.89 4.51
N LEU A 12 -11.01 -12.32 4.68
CA LEU A 12 -9.84 -11.49 4.44
C LEU A 12 -8.85 -12.23 3.54
N LEU A 13 -8.28 -11.52 2.59
CA LEU A 13 -7.22 -11.99 1.71
C LEU A 13 -5.90 -11.33 2.10
N ILE A 14 -4.85 -12.13 2.29
CA ILE A 14 -3.47 -11.66 2.40
C ILE A 14 -2.80 -11.86 1.04
N THR A 15 -2.10 -10.83 0.55
CA THR A 15 -1.62 -10.81 -0.85
C THR A 15 -0.60 -11.90 -1.18
N GLY A 16 0.23 -12.33 -0.24
CA GLY A 16 1.47 -12.98 -0.68
C GLY A 16 2.45 -11.95 -1.24
N GLU A 17 3.41 -12.42 -2.03
CA GLU A 17 4.37 -11.58 -2.74
C GLU A 17 3.66 -10.74 -3.82
N VAL A 18 3.84 -9.43 -3.77
CA VAL A 18 3.20 -8.48 -4.68
C VAL A 18 4.08 -8.23 -5.92
N ASP A 19 3.48 -8.36 -7.11
CA ASP A 19 4.15 -8.08 -8.38
C ASP A 19 4.50 -6.58 -8.52
N ARG A 20 5.73 -6.28 -8.96
CA ARG A 20 6.17 -4.90 -9.28
C ARG A 20 5.86 -4.59 -10.73
N THR A 21 4.86 -3.74 -10.96
CA THR A 21 4.26 -3.47 -12.28
C THR A 21 4.38 -2.01 -12.72
N THR A 22 4.98 -1.16 -11.89
CA THR A 22 5.25 0.24 -12.20
C THR A 22 6.74 0.45 -12.45
N GLU A 23 7.08 1.49 -13.21
CA GLU A 23 8.48 1.88 -13.43
C GLU A 23 9.08 2.63 -12.22
N PHE A 24 8.23 3.08 -11.27
CA PHE A 24 8.62 3.94 -10.15
C PHE A 24 8.58 3.25 -8.77
N GLU A 25 7.79 2.20 -8.56
CA GLU A 25 7.81 1.42 -7.30
C GLU A 25 8.62 0.13 -7.48
N THR A 26 9.94 0.25 -7.41
CA THR A 26 10.88 -0.85 -7.74
C THR A 26 11.51 -1.52 -6.51
N GLY A 27 11.08 -1.18 -5.29
CA GLY A 27 11.64 -1.67 -4.02
C GLY A 27 12.48 -0.62 -3.27
N PHE A 28 13.23 -1.06 -2.26
CA PHE A 28 14.04 -0.22 -1.39
C PHE A 28 15.53 -0.60 -1.48
N PRO A 29 16.33 0.04 -2.36
CA PRO A 29 17.69 -0.42 -2.71
C PRO A 29 18.67 -0.58 -1.55
N VAL A 30 18.50 0.17 -0.47
CA VAL A 30 19.42 0.15 0.69
C VAL A 30 18.99 -0.81 1.79
N HIS A 31 17.86 -1.52 1.62
CA HIS A 31 17.36 -2.44 2.62
C HIS A 31 18.25 -3.69 2.76
N GLN A 32 18.39 -4.19 3.99
CA GLN A 32 19.17 -5.37 4.33
C GLN A 32 18.41 -6.25 5.31
N ALA A 33 18.64 -7.57 5.22
CA ALA A 33 18.11 -8.55 6.16
C ALA A 33 19.24 -9.37 6.77
N LEU A 34 19.11 -9.71 8.05
CA LEU A 34 20.05 -10.61 8.73
C LEU A 34 19.68 -12.07 8.39
N ARG A 35 20.53 -12.74 7.61
CA ARG A 35 20.31 -14.13 7.16
C ARG A 35 21.57 -14.94 7.44
N GLY A 36 21.42 -16.03 8.20
CA GLY A 36 22.56 -16.87 8.57
C GLY A 36 23.63 -16.17 9.42
N GLY A 37 23.24 -15.11 10.15
CA GLY A 37 24.17 -14.34 10.99
C GLY A 37 24.89 -13.19 10.27
N GLU A 38 24.63 -12.97 8.98
CA GLU A 38 25.24 -11.90 8.18
C GLU A 38 24.19 -10.97 7.58
N TRP A 39 24.53 -9.68 7.45
CA TRP A 39 23.70 -8.70 6.77
C TRP A 39 23.80 -8.89 5.26
N GLN A 40 22.68 -9.15 4.61
CA GLN A 40 22.60 -9.36 3.18
C GLN A 40 21.66 -8.32 2.54
N PRO A 41 21.96 -7.81 1.33
CA PRO A 41 21.03 -6.96 0.59
C PRO A 41 19.67 -7.64 0.41
N ASP A 42 18.60 -6.92 0.74
CA ASP A 42 17.23 -7.40 0.56
C ASP A 42 16.34 -6.29 -0.01
N PRO A 43 16.68 -5.78 -1.21
CA PRO A 43 16.09 -4.54 -1.72
C PRO A 43 14.62 -4.70 -2.15
N LEU A 44 14.17 -5.93 -2.37
CA LEU A 44 12.81 -6.18 -2.80
C LEU A 44 11.85 -6.35 -1.62
N ILE A 45 12.28 -6.92 -0.50
CA ILE A 45 11.40 -7.16 0.65
C ILE A 45 10.17 -7.98 0.19
N LEU A 46 10.43 -9.19 -0.34
CA LEU A 46 9.40 -10.04 -0.98
C LEU A 46 8.35 -10.57 0.00
N ASP A 47 8.59 -10.42 1.29
CA ASP A 47 7.66 -10.70 2.38
C ASP A 47 6.77 -9.51 2.75
N ASP A 48 6.87 -8.37 2.05
CA ASP A 48 5.89 -7.28 2.14
C ASP A 48 4.52 -7.75 1.63
N GLN A 49 3.50 -7.62 2.47
CA GLN A 49 2.13 -8.08 2.19
C GLN A 49 1.10 -7.02 2.58
N ALA A 50 -0.04 -7.07 1.92
CA ALA A 50 -1.21 -6.28 2.28
C ALA A 50 -2.40 -7.20 2.63
N LEU A 51 -3.30 -6.66 3.43
CA LEU A 51 -4.58 -7.26 3.77
C LEU A 51 -5.68 -6.61 2.93
N ILE A 52 -6.55 -7.43 2.36
CA ILE A 52 -7.64 -7.01 1.49
C ILE A 52 -8.95 -7.53 2.06
N ALA A 53 -9.94 -6.65 2.19
CA ALA A 53 -11.32 -7.01 2.46
C ALA A 53 -12.20 -6.50 1.31
N ASN A 54 -13.04 -7.37 0.73
CA ASN A 54 -14.06 -6.95 -0.23
C ASN A 54 -15.37 -6.68 0.52
N VAL A 55 -15.68 -5.42 0.78
CA VAL A 55 -16.86 -5.04 1.53
C VAL A 55 -18.04 -4.92 0.58
N ARG A 56 -19.11 -5.66 0.89
CA ARG A 56 -20.35 -5.68 0.09
C ARG A 56 -20.84 -4.25 -0.19
N ASP A 57 -21.16 -3.99 -1.46
CA ASP A 57 -21.66 -2.71 -1.99
C ASP A 57 -20.67 -1.53 -1.90
N LYS A 58 -19.48 -1.71 -1.31
CA LYS A 58 -18.45 -0.67 -1.16
C LYS A 58 -17.24 -0.90 -2.06
N GLY A 59 -16.73 -2.13 -2.12
CA GLY A 59 -15.52 -2.48 -2.87
C GLY A 59 -14.35 -2.84 -1.94
N LEU A 60 -13.13 -2.76 -2.48
CA LEU A 60 -11.93 -3.21 -1.77
C LEU A 60 -11.47 -2.21 -0.70
N VAL A 61 -11.28 -2.71 0.51
CA VAL A 61 -10.49 -2.07 1.57
C VAL A 61 -9.11 -2.72 1.58
N ILE A 62 -8.08 -1.91 1.37
CA ILE A 62 -6.69 -2.35 1.29
C ILE A 62 -5.93 -1.75 2.47
N LEU A 63 -5.37 -2.61 3.31
CA LEU A 63 -4.54 -2.24 4.46
C LEU A 63 -3.11 -2.71 4.24
N THR A 64 -2.17 -1.77 4.24
CA THR A 64 -0.73 -2.06 4.16
C THR A 64 -0.01 -1.74 5.47
N GLY A 65 1.06 -2.47 5.76
CA GLY A 65 1.99 -2.13 6.82
C GLY A 65 2.81 -0.88 6.44
N CYS A 66 3.92 -1.10 5.73
CA CYS A 66 4.73 -0.01 5.17
C CYS A 66 4.71 0.03 3.63
N GLY A 67 4.31 -1.05 2.95
CA GLY A 67 4.05 -1.04 1.50
C GLY A 67 5.29 -0.94 0.66
N HIS A 68 6.34 -1.69 1.00
CA HIS A 68 7.62 -1.68 0.30
C HIS A 68 7.55 -2.19 -1.15
N SER A 69 6.54 -2.99 -1.47
CA SER A 69 6.20 -3.38 -2.84
C SER A 69 5.63 -2.23 -3.68
N GLY A 70 5.24 -1.12 -3.04
CA GLY A 70 4.63 0.05 -3.66
C GLY A 70 3.12 0.04 -3.55
N ILE A 71 2.52 1.15 -3.11
CA ILE A 71 1.07 1.21 -2.89
C ILE A 71 0.28 1.06 -4.20
N VAL A 72 0.80 1.54 -5.33
CA VAL A 72 0.16 1.39 -6.64
C VAL A 72 0.23 -0.06 -7.11
N ASN A 73 1.36 -0.73 -6.94
CA ASN A 73 1.51 -2.17 -7.18
C ASN A 73 0.55 -2.99 -6.31
N ILE A 74 0.45 -2.69 -5.02
CA ILE A 74 -0.48 -3.36 -4.09
C ILE A 74 -1.92 -3.21 -4.57
N VAL A 75 -2.36 -2.00 -4.95
CA VAL A 75 -3.73 -1.77 -5.43
C VAL A 75 -4.00 -2.56 -6.72
N ARG A 76 -3.08 -2.53 -7.69
CA ARG A 76 -3.21 -3.30 -8.94
C ARG A 76 -3.28 -4.80 -8.67
N TYR A 77 -2.46 -5.29 -7.75
CA TYR A 77 -2.43 -6.69 -7.38
C TYR A 77 -3.70 -7.12 -6.64
N ALA A 78 -4.24 -6.27 -5.77
CA ALA A 78 -5.53 -6.51 -5.12
C ALA A 78 -6.67 -6.64 -6.14
N LYS A 79 -6.71 -5.77 -7.16
CA LYS A 79 -7.68 -5.89 -8.27
C LYS A 79 -7.50 -7.21 -9.03
N LYS A 80 -6.26 -7.56 -9.38
CA LYS A 80 -5.92 -8.82 -10.08
C LYS A 80 -6.36 -10.06 -9.29
N LEU A 81 -6.12 -10.10 -7.98
CA LEU A 81 -6.45 -11.26 -7.14
C LEU A 81 -7.95 -11.42 -6.92
N THR A 82 -8.68 -10.31 -6.79
CA THR A 82 -10.10 -10.33 -6.42
C THR A 82 -11.05 -10.24 -7.61
N GLY A 83 -10.58 -9.75 -8.75
CA GLY A 83 -11.42 -9.40 -9.90
C GLY A 83 -12.32 -8.18 -9.66
N VAL A 84 -12.10 -7.42 -8.58
CA VAL A 84 -12.92 -6.25 -8.21
C VAL A 84 -12.17 -4.96 -8.54
N ASP A 85 -12.77 -4.13 -9.38
CA ASP A 85 -12.17 -2.86 -9.80
C ASP A 85 -12.40 -1.70 -8.83
N LYS A 86 -13.51 -1.71 -8.09
CA LYS A 86 -13.87 -0.62 -7.18
C LYS A 86 -13.00 -0.67 -5.92
N ILE A 87 -12.22 0.40 -5.71
CA ILE A 87 -11.47 0.59 -4.47
C ILE A 87 -12.31 1.47 -3.55
N TYR A 88 -12.64 0.97 -2.38
CA TYR A 88 -13.32 1.77 -1.37
C TYR A 88 -12.30 2.55 -0.54
N ALA A 89 -11.31 1.86 0.04
CA ALA A 89 -10.36 2.48 0.94
C ALA A 89 -8.94 1.95 0.80
N VAL A 90 -7.94 2.83 0.93
CA VAL A 90 -6.51 2.50 0.96
C VAL A 90 -5.88 3.11 2.20
N LEU A 91 -5.41 2.26 3.13
CA LEU A 91 -4.92 2.69 4.43
C LEU A 91 -3.56 2.07 4.75
N GLY A 92 -2.72 2.80 5.48
CA GLY A 92 -1.45 2.29 6.00
C GLY A 92 -0.23 3.09 5.58
N GLY A 93 0.96 2.52 5.76
CA GLY A 93 2.21 3.13 5.29
C GLY A 93 2.42 2.94 3.79
N PHE A 94 2.81 4.01 3.09
CA PHE A 94 3.08 3.98 1.65
C PHE A 94 4.58 4.08 1.30
N HIS A 95 5.46 4.18 2.31
CA HIS A 95 6.92 4.27 2.17
C HIS A 95 7.43 5.35 1.19
N LEU A 96 6.86 6.57 1.26
CA LEU A 96 7.18 7.68 0.35
C LEU A 96 8.11 8.74 0.97
N SER A 97 8.82 8.40 2.05
CA SER A 97 9.66 9.35 2.78
C SER A 97 11.14 9.26 2.37
N GLY A 98 11.81 10.43 2.34
CA GLY A 98 13.25 10.51 2.10
C GLY A 98 13.64 10.55 0.62
N PRO A 99 14.94 10.78 0.33
CA PRO A 99 15.42 11.16 -1.01
C PRO A 99 15.24 10.05 -2.06
N VAL A 100 15.13 8.80 -1.65
CA VAL A 100 14.91 7.67 -2.55
C VAL A 100 13.47 7.67 -3.09
N PHE A 101 12.49 8.05 -2.27
CA PHE A 101 11.07 7.89 -2.59
C PHE A 101 10.33 9.19 -2.85
N GLU A 102 10.83 10.33 -2.36
CA GLU A 102 10.21 11.63 -2.66
C GLU A 102 10.05 11.92 -4.16
N PRO A 103 10.98 11.52 -5.06
CA PRO A 103 10.81 11.71 -6.50
C PRO A 103 9.59 11.00 -7.11
N ILE A 104 9.08 9.93 -6.49
CA ILE A 104 7.97 9.13 -7.04
C ILE A 104 6.60 9.60 -6.54
N ILE A 105 6.55 10.51 -5.55
CA ILE A 105 5.31 11.03 -4.96
C ILE A 105 4.29 11.49 -6.03
N PRO A 106 4.66 12.28 -7.06
CA PRO A 106 3.70 12.74 -8.06
C PRO A 106 3.03 11.59 -8.82
N ALA A 107 3.82 10.61 -9.26
CA ALA A 107 3.32 9.44 -9.99
C ALA A 107 2.41 8.56 -9.11
N THR A 108 2.76 8.40 -7.83
CA THR A 108 1.91 7.68 -6.86
C THR A 108 0.58 8.42 -6.63
N CYS A 109 0.60 9.75 -6.49
CA CYS A 109 -0.62 10.55 -6.30
C CYS A 109 -1.53 10.48 -7.53
N GLU A 110 -0.96 10.60 -8.74
CA GLU A 110 -1.70 10.48 -10.00
C GLU A 110 -2.36 9.10 -10.13
N ALA A 111 -1.62 8.02 -9.85
CA ALA A 111 -2.14 6.67 -9.91
C ALA A 111 -3.25 6.42 -8.87
N LEU A 112 -3.07 6.88 -7.62
CA LEU A 112 -4.11 6.77 -6.59
C LEU A 112 -5.36 7.57 -6.97
N ALA A 113 -5.20 8.77 -7.56
CA ALA A 113 -6.33 9.54 -8.08
C ALA A 113 -7.08 8.81 -9.20
N ALA A 114 -6.36 8.16 -10.11
CA ALA A 114 -6.96 7.36 -11.18
C ALA A 114 -7.69 6.11 -10.66
N PHE A 115 -7.29 5.56 -9.51
CA PHE A 115 -8.05 4.48 -8.86
C PHE A 115 -9.33 4.96 -8.18
N ALA A 116 -9.48 6.27 -7.97
CA ALA A 116 -10.64 6.93 -7.37
C ALA A 116 -11.15 6.25 -6.07
N PRO A 117 -10.29 6.01 -5.07
CA PRO A 117 -10.74 5.52 -3.76
C PRO A 117 -11.63 6.55 -3.08
N GLU A 118 -12.64 6.08 -2.34
CA GLU A 118 -13.48 6.95 -1.50
C GLU A 118 -12.75 7.38 -0.22
N VAL A 119 -11.78 6.58 0.25
CA VAL A 119 -11.00 6.86 1.47
C VAL A 119 -9.51 6.56 1.25
N VAL A 120 -8.64 7.51 1.62
CA VAL A 120 -7.18 7.34 1.64
C VAL A 120 -6.61 7.80 2.97
N VAL A 121 -5.92 6.90 3.66
CA VAL A 121 -5.35 7.14 4.99
C VAL A 121 -3.85 6.82 4.99
N PRO A 122 -3.00 7.75 4.53
CA PRO A 122 -1.56 7.56 4.62
C PRO A 122 -1.09 7.60 6.08
N ALA A 123 -0.24 6.68 6.47
CA ALA A 123 0.23 6.51 7.85
C ALA A 123 1.74 6.28 7.91
N HIS A 124 2.28 6.22 9.14
CA HIS A 124 3.61 5.70 9.46
C HIS A 124 4.75 6.23 8.55
N CYS A 125 5.29 5.38 7.67
CA CYS A 125 6.45 5.64 6.84
C CYS A 125 6.16 6.46 5.56
N THR A 126 4.92 6.91 5.37
CA THR A 126 4.53 7.69 4.18
C THR A 126 5.29 9.01 4.09
N GLY A 127 5.51 9.69 5.22
CA GLY A 127 6.27 10.93 5.26
C GLY A 127 5.46 12.19 4.95
N TRP A 128 5.88 13.30 5.52
CA TRP A 128 5.13 14.56 5.55
C TRP A 128 4.84 15.16 4.18
N ARG A 129 5.83 15.12 3.26
CA ARG A 129 5.68 15.64 1.89
C ARG A 129 4.65 14.84 1.11
N ALA A 130 4.67 13.52 1.23
CA ALA A 130 3.71 12.64 0.58
C ALA A 130 2.30 12.80 1.17
N VAL A 131 2.17 12.88 2.49
CA VAL A 131 0.87 13.14 3.16
C VAL A 131 0.23 14.42 2.63
N HIS A 132 0.99 15.52 2.53
CA HIS A 132 0.46 16.77 1.98
C HIS A 132 0.13 16.70 0.49
N ALA A 133 0.95 16.03 -0.31
CA ALA A 133 0.65 15.84 -1.73
C ALA A 133 -0.65 15.04 -1.91
N LEU A 134 -0.83 13.96 -1.16
CA LEU A 134 -2.04 13.15 -1.18
C LEU A 134 -3.27 13.95 -0.73
N ALA A 135 -3.16 14.72 0.34
CA ALA A 135 -4.24 15.59 0.81
C ALA A 135 -4.62 16.66 -0.24
N ALA A 136 -3.65 17.19 -0.98
CA ALA A 136 -3.91 18.16 -2.05
C ALA A 136 -4.51 17.53 -3.31
N THR A 137 -4.09 16.31 -3.67
CA THR A 137 -4.57 15.61 -4.86
C THR A 137 -5.94 14.95 -4.65
N LEU A 138 -6.22 14.45 -3.45
CA LEU A 138 -7.42 13.69 -3.09
C LEU A 138 -8.12 14.29 -1.86
N PRO A 139 -8.53 15.57 -1.88
CA PRO A 139 -9.00 16.26 -0.69
C PRO A 139 -10.26 15.66 -0.07
N ASP A 140 -11.17 15.11 -0.90
CA ASP A 140 -12.42 14.53 -0.43
C ASP A 140 -12.26 13.11 0.13
N ALA A 141 -11.23 12.39 -0.33
CA ALA A 141 -10.95 11.02 0.12
C ALA A 141 -9.93 10.97 1.27
N PHE A 142 -9.09 12.00 1.40
CA PHE A 142 -8.02 12.03 2.40
C PHE A 142 -8.58 12.13 3.82
N ILE A 143 -8.10 11.25 4.70
CA ILE A 143 -8.35 11.34 6.13
C ILE A 143 -7.04 11.33 6.89
N GLN A 144 -6.82 12.37 7.70
CA GLN A 144 -5.70 12.44 8.63
C GLN A 144 -5.89 11.42 9.75
N ASN A 145 -4.84 10.67 10.08
CA ASN A 145 -4.86 9.75 11.21
C ASN A 145 -3.87 10.15 12.31
N SER A 146 -4.05 9.51 13.47
CA SER A 146 -3.12 9.50 14.59
C SER A 146 -3.27 8.19 15.37
N VAL A 147 -2.37 7.94 16.31
CA VAL A 147 -2.55 6.87 17.29
C VAL A 147 -3.91 7.04 17.99
N GLY A 148 -4.65 5.94 18.12
CA GLY A 148 -5.98 5.91 18.73
C GLY A 148 -7.14 6.29 17.79
N THR A 149 -6.87 6.65 16.53
CA THR A 149 -7.93 6.91 15.54
C THR A 149 -8.72 5.63 15.23
N ARG A 150 -10.04 5.74 15.19
CA ARG A 150 -10.96 4.69 14.73
C ARG A 150 -11.66 5.17 13.46
N PHE A 151 -11.70 4.32 12.45
CA PHE A 151 -12.45 4.55 11.22
C PHE A 151 -13.71 3.67 11.22
N GLU A 152 -14.83 4.26 10.86
CA GLU A 152 -16.06 3.53 10.55
C GLU A 152 -16.26 3.66 9.04
N LEU A 153 -15.91 2.57 8.35
CA LEU A 153 -15.79 2.48 6.91
C LEU A 153 -17.07 1.90 6.32
#